data_AF-A0A817Q1G8-F1
#
_entry.id   AF-A0A817Q1G8-F1
#
_cell.length_a   1.000
_cell.length_b   1.000
_cell.length_c   1.000
_cell.angle_alpha   90.00
_cell.angle_beta   90.00
_cell.angle_gamma   90.00
#
_symmetry.space_group_name_H-M   'P 1'
#
loop_
_entity.id
_entity.type
_entity.pdbx_description
1 polymer ?
#
loop_
_entity_poly.entity_id
_entity_poly.type
_entity_poly.pdbx_seq_one_letter_code
_entity_poly.pdbx_strand_id
1 'polypeptide(L)'
;MPASENLYSIVTKMNHLRSLHVSLGDDSTTLSDLQALFDRTPHLYSLGIDGCEVSQLIDLNFICPSIRRLILTSHSDEHDEYLNDTQLTILANSLLGRQCEILSVDVENLMNIIYLVKNMVYLRALTSRCHRAKGENSRSSSLSVKDEFIT
;
A
#
# COMPACT_ATOMS: atom_id res chain seq x y z
N MET A 1 17.66 31.33 -18.74
CA MET A 1 17.74 29.87 -18.99
C MET A 1 16.35 29.38 -19.34
N PRO A 2 16.16 28.59 -20.42
CA PRO A 2 14.83 28.18 -20.84
C PRO A 2 14.33 27.04 -19.95
N ALA A 3 13.06 27.11 -19.53
CA ALA A 3 12.42 26.16 -18.62
C ALA A 3 12.40 24.69 -19.12
N SER A 4 12.70 24.45 -20.39
CA SER A 4 12.71 23.14 -21.04
C SER A 4 13.86 22.22 -20.58
N GLU A 5 15.05 22.76 -20.28
CA GLU A 5 16.20 21.95 -19.84
C GLU A 5 16.01 21.44 -18.40
N ASN A 6 15.38 22.24 -17.54
CA ASN A 6 15.06 21.83 -16.17
C ASN A 6 14.01 20.71 -16.14
N LEU A 7 12.97 20.79 -16.98
CA LEU A 7 11.92 19.76 -17.04
C LEU A 7 12.47 18.41 -17.52
N TYR A 8 13.32 18.37 -18.56
CA TYR A 8 13.96 17.13 -19.00
C TYR A 8 14.87 16.52 -17.93
N SER A 9 15.58 17.35 -17.17
CA SER A 9 16.41 16.89 -16.05
C SER A 9 15.59 16.31 -14.89
N ILE A 10 14.38 16.83 -14.66
CA ILE A 10 13.46 16.34 -13.63
C ILE A 10 12.82 15.03 -14.09
N VAL A 11 12.39 14.94 -15.36
CA VAL A 11 11.80 13.72 -15.94
C VAL A 11 12.81 12.57 -15.98
N THR A 12 14.07 12.84 -16.34
CA THR A 12 15.12 11.80 -16.32
C THR A 12 15.46 11.34 -14.90
N LYS A 13 15.38 12.23 -13.90
CA LYS A 13 15.53 11.83 -12.48
C LYS A 13 14.39 10.92 -12.00
N MET A 14 13.17 11.07 -12.54
CA MET A 14 12.03 10.21 -12.20
C MET A 14 12.19 8.78 -12.70
N ASN A 15 12.96 8.53 -13.76
CA ASN A 15 13.29 7.16 -14.19
C ASN A 15 14.07 6.37 -13.13
N HIS A 16 14.81 7.03 -12.26
CA HIS A 16 15.56 6.35 -11.19
C HIS A 16 14.76 6.24 -9.88
N LEU A 17 13.53 6.77 -9.84
CA LEU A 17 12.71 6.73 -8.65
C LEU A 17 12.25 5.30 -8.39
N ARG A 18 12.69 4.73 -7.27
CA ARG A 18 12.33 3.37 -6.84
C ARG A 18 11.31 3.35 -5.71
N SER A 19 11.17 4.45 -4.97
CA SER A 19 10.24 4.57 -3.87
C SER A 19 9.57 5.93 -3.91
N LEU A 20 8.27 5.94 -3.66
CA LEU A 20 7.45 7.13 -3.58
C LEU A 20 6.50 6.98 -2.40
N HIS A 21 6.31 8.04 -1.64
CA HIS A 21 5.31 8.14 -0.60
C HIS A 21 4.46 9.37 -0.90
N VAL A 22 3.14 9.19 -0.95
CA VAL A 22 2.19 10.27 -1.23
C VAL A 22 1.19 10.35 -0.09
N SER A 23 0.99 11.55 0.44
CA SER A 23 -0.12 11.86 1.34
C SER A 23 -1.23 12.48 0.52
N LEU A 24 -2.36 11.81 0.41
CA LEU A 24 -3.56 12.36 -0.22
C LEU A 24 -4.37 13.06 0.85
N GLY A 25 -4.01 14.32 1.15
CA GLY A 25 -4.78 15.19 2.04
C GLY A 25 -5.63 16.15 1.21
N ASP A 26 -6.94 16.19 1.50
CA ASP A 26 -8.00 17.05 0.95
C ASP A 26 -7.88 17.49 -0.53
N ASP A 27 -8.77 16.92 -1.37
CA ASP A 27 -9.30 17.33 -2.69
C ASP A 27 -8.36 17.87 -3.80
N SER A 28 -7.08 18.13 -3.51
CA SER A 28 -6.16 18.84 -4.40
C SER A 28 -5.31 17.91 -5.25
N THR A 29 -5.08 16.69 -4.80
CA THR A 29 -4.35 15.68 -5.56
C THR A 29 -5.34 14.75 -6.23
N THR A 30 -5.52 14.92 -7.53
CA THR A 30 -6.45 14.07 -8.29
C THR A 30 -5.77 12.74 -8.62
N LEU A 31 -6.57 11.67 -8.77
CA LEU A 31 -6.09 10.38 -9.28
C LEU A 31 -5.32 10.52 -10.62
N SER A 32 -5.69 11.53 -11.42
CA SER A 32 -5.01 11.88 -12.67
C SER A 32 -3.56 12.33 -12.46
N ASP A 33 -3.28 13.06 -11.39
CA ASP A 33 -1.93 13.53 -11.07
C ASP A 33 -1.03 12.38 -10.65
N LEU A 34 -1.58 11.43 -9.88
CA LEU A 34 -0.91 10.19 -9.54
C LEU A 34 -0.60 9.35 -10.79
N GLN A 35 -1.57 9.18 -11.69
CA GLN A 35 -1.35 8.45 -12.93
C GLN A 35 -0.22 9.08 -13.77
N ALA A 36 -0.22 10.41 -13.94
CA ALA A 36 0.81 11.13 -14.68
C ALA A 36 2.21 10.98 -14.04
N LEU A 37 2.28 10.85 -12.72
CA LEU A 37 3.52 10.57 -12.00
C LEU A 37 4.01 9.13 -12.23
N PHE A 38 3.10 8.16 -12.22
CA PHE A 38 3.42 6.76 -12.47
C PHE A 38 3.89 6.50 -13.90
N ASP A 39 3.29 7.17 -14.88
CA ASP A 39 3.73 7.11 -16.28
C ASP A 39 5.19 7.58 -16.47
N ARG A 40 5.68 8.43 -15.55
CA ARG A 40 7.05 8.97 -15.56
C ARG A 40 8.01 8.23 -14.63
N THR A 41 7.54 7.23 -13.90
CA THR A 41 8.33 6.49 -12.92
C THR A 41 8.27 4.98 -13.21
N PRO A 42 8.73 4.53 -14.39
CA PRO A 42 8.57 3.14 -14.85
C PRO A 42 9.27 2.10 -13.96
N HIS A 43 10.23 2.55 -13.14
CA HIS A 43 11.01 1.72 -12.23
C HIS A 43 10.58 1.84 -10.76
N LEU A 44 9.41 2.43 -10.51
CA LEU A 44 8.87 2.57 -9.17
C LEU A 44 8.53 1.20 -8.58
N TYR A 45 9.29 0.78 -7.58
CA TYR A 45 9.15 -0.51 -6.93
C TYR A 45 8.29 -0.45 -5.66
N SER A 46 8.35 0.68 -4.95
CA SER A 46 7.70 0.90 -3.65
C SER A 46 6.79 2.11 -3.68
N LEU A 47 5.55 1.93 -3.24
CA LEU A 47 4.54 2.99 -3.14
C LEU A 47 3.95 2.99 -1.72
N GLY A 48 4.09 4.11 -1.04
CA GLY A 48 3.37 4.43 0.20
C GLY A 48 2.27 5.42 -0.08
N ILE A 49 1.10 5.21 0.51
CA ILE A 49 -0.04 6.11 0.41
C ILE A 49 -0.65 6.28 1.79
N ASP A 50 -0.78 7.55 2.21
CA ASP A 50 -1.50 7.94 3.42
C ASP A 50 -2.74 8.75 3.05
N GLY A 51 -3.80 8.64 3.87
CA GLY A 51 -5.03 9.43 3.69
C GLY A 51 -5.88 9.06 2.48
N CYS A 52 -5.59 7.94 1.82
CA CYS A 52 -6.36 7.49 0.66
C CYS A 52 -7.36 6.41 1.04
N GLU A 53 -8.62 6.62 0.66
CA GLU A 53 -9.58 5.53 0.71
C GLU A 53 -9.19 4.43 -0.28
N VAL A 54 -9.16 3.17 0.16
CA VAL A 54 -8.79 2.02 -0.70
C VAL A 54 -9.73 1.85 -1.90
N SER A 55 -10.96 2.37 -1.82
CA SER A 55 -11.88 2.49 -2.96
C SER A 55 -11.24 3.24 -4.14
N GLN A 56 -10.48 4.30 -3.88
CA GLN A 56 -9.78 5.09 -4.89
C GLN A 56 -8.58 4.34 -5.50
N LEU A 57 -8.02 3.34 -4.78
CA LEU A 57 -6.97 2.47 -5.33
C LEU A 57 -7.49 1.53 -6.43
N ILE A 58 -8.81 1.32 -6.54
CA ILE A 58 -9.42 0.57 -7.66
C ILE A 58 -9.18 1.31 -8.97
N ASP A 59 -9.32 2.63 -8.95
CA ASP A 59 -9.13 3.46 -10.14
C ASP A 59 -7.64 3.54 -10.52
N LEU A 60 -6.75 3.21 -9.59
CA LEU A 60 -5.33 3.04 -9.85
C LEU A 60 -4.96 1.75 -10.58
N ASN A 61 -5.93 0.98 -11.08
CA ASN A 61 -5.69 -0.32 -11.73
C ASN A 61 -4.70 -0.29 -12.92
N PHE A 62 -4.31 0.87 -13.46
CA PHE A 62 -3.31 0.96 -14.53
C PHE A 62 -1.88 1.24 -14.06
N ILE A 63 -1.65 1.21 -12.75
CA ILE A 63 -0.48 1.87 -12.18
C ILE A 63 0.72 0.94 -12.07
N CYS A 64 1.72 1.31 -12.87
CA CYS A 64 3.11 0.91 -12.84
C CYS A 64 3.34 -0.58 -12.55
N PRO A 65 3.54 -1.42 -13.59
CA PRO A 65 3.72 -2.86 -13.43
C PRO A 65 5.02 -3.25 -12.71
N SER A 66 5.83 -2.29 -12.25
CA SER A 66 7.04 -2.50 -11.47
C SER A 66 6.82 -2.41 -9.95
N ILE A 67 5.67 -1.93 -9.48
CA ILE A 67 5.39 -1.84 -8.04
C ILE A 67 5.24 -3.25 -7.47
N ARG A 68 6.01 -3.55 -6.43
CA ARG A 68 5.93 -4.80 -5.66
C ARG A 68 5.81 -4.57 -4.17
N ARG A 69 6.00 -3.32 -3.71
CA ARG A 69 5.87 -2.95 -2.30
C ARG A 69 4.78 -1.90 -2.14
N LEU A 70 3.82 -2.18 -1.28
CA LEU A 70 2.72 -1.29 -0.92
C LEU A 70 2.75 -1.01 0.58
N ILE A 71 2.64 0.27 0.92
CA ILE A 71 2.51 0.74 2.30
C ILE A 71 1.22 1.55 2.38
N LEU A 72 0.23 0.99 3.08
CA LEU A 72 -1.10 1.57 3.28
C LEU A 72 -1.29 1.75 4.78
N THR A 73 -0.78 2.84 5.32
CA THR A 73 -0.87 3.15 6.74
C THR A 73 -1.68 4.42 6.92
N SER A 74 -2.66 4.39 7.83
CA SER A 74 -3.26 5.64 8.26
C SER A 74 -2.34 6.27 9.31
N HIS A 75 -1.87 7.49 9.03
CA HIS A 75 -1.13 8.33 9.98
C HIS A 75 -2.05 9.27 10.75
N SER A 76 -3.37 9.08 10.66
CA SER A 76 -4.31 9.85 11.45
C SER A 76 -4.22 9.40 12.91
N ASP A 77 -3.54 10.20 13.74
CA ASP A 77 -3.45 10.01 15.20
C ASP A 77 -4.83 10.17 15.89
N GLU A 78 -5.83 10.68 15.18
CA GLU A 78 -7.16 11.01 15.72
C GLU A 78 -8.25 10.01 15.32
N HIS A 79 -8.08 9.29 14.20
CA HIS A 79 -9.00 8.27 13.72
C HIS A 79 -8.24 7.00 13.33
N ASP A 80 -8.51 5.96 14.11
CA ASP A 80 -8.12 4.57 13.90
C ASP A 80 -8.73 4.03 12.59
N GLU A 81 -8.23 4.50 11.43
CA GLU A 81 -8.68 4.07 10.11
C GLU A 81 -7.96 2.77 9.73
N TYR A 82 -8.64 1.65 9.99
CA TYR A 82 -8.25 0.33 9.54
C TYR A 82 -8.92 -0.01 8.23
N LEU A 83 -8.28 -0.87 7.43
CA LEU A 83 -8.95 -1.44 6.28
C LEU A 83 -9.96 -2.50 6.72
N ASN A 84 -11.21 -2.30 6.32
CA ASN A 84 -12.29 -3.26 6.53
C ASN A 84 -12.26 -4.40 5.48
N ASP A 85 -13.10 -5.41 5.68
CA ASP A 85 -13.21 -6.60 4.81
C ASP A 85 -13.41 -6.24 3.32
N THR A 86 -14.25 -5.23 3.05
CA THR A 86 -14.57 -4.79 1.68
C THR A 86 -13.34 -4.17 1.01
N GLN A 87 -12.66 -3.28 1.70
CA GLN A 87 -11.44 -2.62 1.20
C GLN A 87 -10.31 -3.62 0.96
N LEU A 88 -10.15 -4.61 1.85
CA LEU A 88 -9.15 -5.66 1.68
C LEU A 88 -9.46 -6.60 0.52
N THR A 89 -10.74 -6.92 0.33
CA THR A 89 -11.20 -7.70 -0.82
C THR A 89 -10.91 -6.97 -2.13
N ILE A 90 -11.19 -5.67 -2.17
CA ILE A 90 -10.84 -4.79 -3.27
C ILE A 90 -9.33 -4.82 -3.54
N LEU A 91 -8.52 -4.57 -2.51
CA LEU A 91 -7.07 -4.51 -2.62
C LEU A 91 -6.52 -5.84 -3.15
N ALA A 92 -6.87 -6.97 -2.55
CA ALA A 92 -6.39 -8.29 -2.94
C ALA A 92 -6.75 -8.64 -4.40
N ASN A 93 -7.88 -8.14 -4.91
CA ASN A 93 -8.33 -8.40 -6.28
C ASN A 93 -7.80 -7.40 -7.31
N SER A 94 -7.29 -6.24 -6.87
CA SER A 94 -6.69 -5.22 -7.74
C SER A 94 -5.40 -5.71 -8.40
N LEU A 95 -4.99 -5.07 -9.49
CA LEU A 95 -3.70 -5.37 -10.14
C LEU A 95 -2.52 -5.11 -9.18
N LEU A 96 -2.58 -4.02 -8.41
CA LEU A 96 -1.61 -3.70 -7.38
C LEU A 96 -1.50 -4.82 -6.34
N GLY A 97 -2.62 -5.32 -5.83
CA GLY A 97 -2.62 -6.40 -4.86
C GLY A 97 -2.15 -7.73 -5.44
N ARG A 98 -2.51 -8.03 -6.69
CA ARG A 98 -2.07 -9.24 -7.39
C ARG A 98 -0.59 -9.27 -7.74
N GLN A 99 0.11 -8.13 -7.77
CA GLN A 99 1.56 -8.10 -8.00
C GLN A 99 2.36 -7.75 -6.75
N CYS A 100 1.68 -7.40 -5.65
CA CYS A 100 2.33 -7.00 -4.41
C CYS A 100 3.07 -8.19 -3.79
N GLU A 101 4.36 -8.00 -3.52
CA GLU A 101 5.22 -8.94 -2.81
C GLU A 101 5.41 -8.53 -1.34
N ILE A 102 5.33 -7.24 -1.04
CA ILE A 102 5.57 -6.70 0.30
C ILE A 102 4.45 -5.72 0.65
N LEU A 103 3.62 -6.07 1.63
CA LEU A 103 2.52 -5.23 2.09
C LEU A 103 2.76 -4.77 3.52
N SER A 104 2.59 -3.47 3.78
CA SER A 104 2.45 -2.90 5.11
C SER A 104 1.06 -2.30 5.23
N VAL A 105 0.24 -2.75 6.18
CA VAL A 105 -1.17 -2.37 6.25
C VAL A 105 -1.74 -2.42 7.66
N ASP A 106 -2.65 -1.51 7.98
CA ASP A 106 -3.42 -1.55 9.23
C ASP A 106 -4.77 -2.23 8.99
N VAL A 107 -5.06 -3.26 9.78
CA VAL A 107 -6.24 -4.12 9.59
C VAL A 107 -7.05 -4.25 10.87
N GLU A 108 -8.36 -4.45 10.70
CA GLU A 108 -9.30 -4.54 11.80
C GLU A 108 -9.04 -5.79 12.66
N ASN A 109 -8.84 -6.96 12.06
CA ASN A 109 -8.76 -8.20 12.82
C ASN A 109 -7.81 -9.25 12.20
N LEU A 110 -7.58 -10.34 12.93
CA LEU A 110 -6.69 -11.42 12.46
C LEU A 110 -7.23 -12.13 11.20
N MET A 111 -8.55 -12.17 11.01
CA MET A 111 -9.14 -12.78 9.81
C MET A 111 -8.77 -12.01 8.55
N ASN A 112 -8.56 -10.69 8.65
CA ASN A 112 -8.05 -9.88 7.56
C ASN A 112 -6.63 -10.26 7.14
N ILE A 113 -5.75 -10.51 8.12
CA ILE A 113 -4.38 -10.98 7.87
C ILE A 113 -4.43 -12.31 7.12
N ILE A 114 -5.24 -13.26 7.63
CA ILE A 114 -5.41 -14.58 7.00
C ILE A 114 -5.97 -14.44 5.59
N TYR A 115 -6.92 -13.53 5.38
CA TYR A 115 -7.50 -13.24 4.07
C TYR A 115 -6.44 -12.75 3.08
N LEU A 116 -5.61 -11.77 3.46
CA LEU A 116 -4.56 -11.23 2.61
C LEU A 116 -3.56 -12.31 2.20
N VAL A 117 -3.07 -13.10 3.16
CA VAL A 117 -2.10 -14.19 2.91
C VAL A 117 -2.68 -15.23 1.95
N LYS A 118 -3.97 -15.53 2.03
CA LYS A 118 -4.62 -16.51 1.15
C LYS A 118 -4.86 -15.99 -0.27
N ASN A 119 -5.15 -14.70 -0.42
CA ASN A 119 -5.63 -14.15 -1.70
C ASN A 119 -4.56 -13.37 -2.48
N MET A 120 -3.50 -12.90 -1.82
CA MET A 120 -2.38 -12.21 -2.49
C MET A 120 -1.25 -13.19 -2.78
N VAL A 121 -1.36 -13.92 -3.89
CA VAL A 121 -0.52 -15.09 -4.19
C VAL A 121 0.98 -14.81 -4.34
N TYR A 122 1.38 -13.57 -4.56
CA TYR A 122 2.80 -13.17 -4.65
C TYR A 122 3.32 -12.54 -3.35
N LEU A 123 2.48 -12.41 -2.32
CA LEU A 123 2.86 -11.82 -1.05
C LEU A 123 3.92 -12.67 -0.35
N ARG A 124 5.10 -12.08 -0.15
CA ARG A 124 6.27 -12.69 0.51
C ARG A 124 6.50 -12.14 1.90
N ALA A 125 6.10 -10.90 2.14
CA ALA A 125 6.21 -10.24 3.43
C ALA A 125 4.95 -9.42 3.72
N LEU A 126 4.43 -9.58 4.93
CA LEU A 126 3.29 -8.82 5.44
C LEU A 126 3.67 -8.22 6.78
N THR A 127 3.65 -6.89 6.86
CA THR A 127 3.68 -6.15 8.11
C THR A 127 2.29 -5.63 8.37
N SER A 128 1.72 -5.95 9.53
CA SER A 128 0.38 -5.48 9.88
C SER A 128 0.26 -5.02 11.31
N ARG A 129 -0.45 -3.92 11.54
CA ARG A 129 -0.99 -3.59 12.87
C ARG A 129 -2.44 -4.08 12.90
N CYS A 130 -2.72 -4.97 13.83
CA CYS A 130 -4.07 -5.50 14.04
C CYS A 130 -4.66 -4.89 15.30
N HIS A 131 -5.79 -4.21 15.16
CA HIS A 131 -6.48 -3.66 16.31
C HIS A 131 -7.45 -4.68 16.88
N ARG A 132 -7.01 -5.46 17.86
CA ARG A 132 -7.90 -6.37 18.58
C ARG A 132 -9.01 -5.52 19.22
N ALA A 133 -10.25 -5.68 18.74
CA ALA A 133 -11.40 -4.93 19.24
C ALA A 133 -11.36 -4.87 20.78
N LYS A 134 -11.38 -3.66 21.34
CA LYS A 134 -11.45 -3.42 22.78
C LYS A 134 -12.79 -3.94 23.31
N GLY A 135 -12.86 -5.24 23.55
CA GLY A 135 -14.08 -5.92 23.97
C GLY A 135 -13.88 -7.36 24.45
N GLU A 136 -12.79 -8.03 24.07
CA GLU A 136 -12.51 -9.37 24.58
C GLU A 136 -11.46 -9.34 25.70
N ASN A 137 -11.98 -9.46 26.92
CA ASN A 137 -11.22 -9.76 28.13
C ASN A 137 -10.14 -10.83 27.87
N SER A 138 -8.89 -10.44 28.12
CA SER A 138 -7.85 -11.26 28.75
C SER A 138 -7.75 -12.72 28.31
N ARG A 139 -7.03 -12.95 27.21
CA ARG A 139 -6.06 -14.05 27.15
C ARG A 139 -4.91 -13.66 26.25
N SER A 140 -3.82 -13.28 26.91
CA SER A 140 -2.49 -13.15 26.35
C SER A 140 -2.11 -14.48 25.72
N SER A 141 -2.09 -14.54 24.40
CA SER A 141 -1.32 -15.54 23.67
C SER A 141 -0.38 -14.76 22.76
N SER A 142 0.81 -14.49 23.28
CA SER A 142 1.95 -14.07 22.48
C SER A 142 2.28 -15.19 21.50
N LEU A 143 1.76 -15.12 20.28
CA LEU A 143 2.29 -15.91 19.17
C LEU A 143 3.49 -15.17 18.61
N SER A 144 4.65 -15.43 19.21
CA SER A 144 5.94 -15.22 18.57
C SER A 144 6.01 -16.19 17.40
N VAL A 145 5.66 -15.74 16.19
CA VAL A 145 6.04 -16.46 14.97
C VAL A 145 7.52 -16.20 14.76
N LYS A 146 8.35 -16.94 15.50
CA LYS A 146 9.76 -17.14 15.18
C LYS A 146 9.93 -18.60 14.80
N ASP A 147 10.55 -18.79 13.64
CA ASP A 147 11.17 -20.00 13.14
C ASP A 147 10.26 -21.19 12.87
N GLU A 148 9.89 -21.36 11.60
CA GLU A 148 9.90 -22.67 10.92
C GLU A 148 9.67 -22.49 9.40
N PHE A 149 10.72 -22.10 8.69
CA PHE A 149 10.88 -22.39 7.27
C PHE A 149 12.29 -22.90 7.02
N ILE A 150 12.58 -24.12 7.50
CA ILE A 150 13.63 -24.98 6.94
C ILE A 150 13.13 -26.43 7.03
N THR A 151 12.66 -26.99 5.92
CA THR A 151 13.14 -28.28 5.40
C THR A 151 12.82 -28.40 3.92
#